data_AF-A0A7V6I3T6-F1
#
_entry.id   AF-A0A7V6I3T6-F1
#
_cell.length_a   1.000
_cell.length_b   1.000
_cell.length_c   1.000
_cell.angle_alpha   90.00
_cell.angle_beta   90.00
_cell.angle_gamma   90.00
#
_symmetry.space_group_name_H-M   'P 1'
#
loop_
_entity.id
_entity.type
_entity.pdbx_description
1 polymer ?
#
loop_
_entity_poly.entity_id
_entity_poly.type
_entity_poly.pdbx_seq_one_letter_code
_entity_poly.pdbx_strand_id
1 'polypeptide(L)'
;GRGTAFPFQVYGAPELPDRGFSFIPESVAGATNPPFKGVKCYGGDLRNAISNGLVPSPMINLEWIIGAYNDYPDKGKFFTRYFDTLAGGPTLREQIEKGMSAREIRESWQLGLAEFAPIRERYLLYR
;
A
#
# COMPACT_ATOMS: atom_id res chain seq x y z
N GLY A 1 -1.46 3.31 -10.15
CA GLY A 1 -2.05 2.57 -11.28
C GLY A 1 -3.36 3.13 -11.84
N ARG A 2 -4.09 4.05 -11.18
CA ARG A 2 -5.21 4.73 -11.89
C ARG A 2 -4.66 5.45 -13.11
N GLY A 3 -5.39 5.42 -14.23
CA GLY A 3 -4.88 5.90 -15.52
C GLY A 3 -4.10 4.86 -16.34
N THR A 4 -4.00 3.62 -15.87
CA THR A 4 -3.45 2.50 -16.66
C THR A 4 -4.49 1.39 -16.81
N ALA A 5 -4.19 0.36 -17.60
CA ALA A 5 -5.04 -0.82 -17.76
C ALA A 5 -5.06 -1.75 -16.52
N PHE A 6 -4.30 -1.43 -15.47
CA PHE A 6 -4.07 -2.30 -14.31
C PHE A 6 -4.15 -1.51 -12.98
N PRO A 7 -5.29 -0.84 -12.69
CA PRO A 7 -5.47 -0.14 -11.43
C PRO A 7 -5.38 -1.11 -10.25
N PHE A 8 -4.82 -0.65 -9.12
CA PHE A 8 -4.55 -1.44 -7.90
C PHE A 8 -3.58 -2.62 -8.05
N GLN A 9 -3.03 -2.86 -9.24
CA GLN A 9 -2.04 -3.92 -9.49
C GLN A 9 -0.62 -3.37 -9.69
N VAL A 10 -0.42 -2.07 -9.42
CA VAL A 10 0.90 -1.42 -9.44
C VAL A 10 0.93 -0.27 -8.44
N TYR A 11 2.12 0.03 -7.93
CA TYR A 11 2.43 1.25 -7.19
C TYR A 11 3.66 1.92 -7.79
N GLY A 12 3.75 3.24 -7.67
CA GLY A 12 4.89 3.97 -8.21
C GLY A 12 4.75 5.48 -8.10
N ALA A 13 5.88 6.16 -8.26
CA ALA A 13 5.99 7.61 -8.37
C ALA A 13 7.15 7.96 -9.32
N PRO A 14 7.18 9.17 -9.91
CA PRO A 14 8.31 9.63 -10.73
C PRO A 14 9.66 9.60 -10.01
N GLU A 15 9.65 9.81 -8.70
CA GLU A 15 10.82 9.92 -7.84
C GLU A 15 11.36 8.58 -7.33
N LEU A 16 10.64 7.48 -7.54
CA LEU A 16 11.14 6.15 -7.19
C LEU A 16 12.25 5.71 -8.17
N PRO A 17 13.22 4.90 -7.71
CA PRO A 17 14.31 4.43 -8.56
C PRO A 17 13.81 3.52 -9.67
N ASP A 18 14.45 3.59 -10.84
CA ASP A 18 14.22 2.65 -11.93
C ASP A 18 14.80 1.28 -11.57
N ARG A 19 13.92 0.30 -11.37
CA ARG A 19 14.26 -1.11 -11.11
C ARG A 19 13.78 -2.03 -12.23
N GLY A 20 13.57 -1.50 -13.44
CA GLY A 20 13.17 -2.27 -14.64
C GLY A 20 11.66 -2.33 -14.89
N PHE A 21 10.85 -1.66 -14.07
CA PHE A 21 9.42 -1.49 -14.30
C PHE A 21 9.01 -0.01 -14.25
N SER A 22 8.23 0.40 -15.24
CA SER A 22 7.63 1.74 -15.28
C SER A 22 6.25 1.72 -15.93
N PHE A 23 5.45 2.75 -15.63
CA PHE A 23 4.15 2.98 -16.26
C PHE A 23 3.88 4.48 -16.36
N ILE A 24 3.00 4.88 -17.28
CA ILE A 24 2.56 6.27 -17.46
C ILE A 24 1.04 6.30 -17.24
N PRO A 25 0.54 6.95 -16.18
CA PRO A 25 -0.89 7.19 -16.01
C PRO A 25 -1.43 8.14 -17.09
N GLU A 26 -2.53 7.77 -17.74
CA GLU A 26 -3.22 8.58 -18.74
C GLU A 26 -4.65 8.91 -18.31
N SER A 27 -5.25 9.92 -18.94
CA SER A 27 -6.66 10.23 -18.75
C SER A 27 -7.53 9.16 -19.43
N VAL A 28 -8.24 8.37 -18.63
CA VAL A 28 -9.14 7.32 -19.11
C VAL A 28 -10.55 7.51 -18.55
N ALA A 29 -11.55 6.84 -19.14
CA ALA A 29 -12.88 6.79 -18.56
C ALA A 29 -12.82 6.24 -17.12
N GLY A 30 -13.39 6.97 -16.16
CA GLY A 30 -13.31 6.64 -14.72
C GLY A 30 -12.07 7.16 -13.98
N ALA A 31 -11.10 7.75 -14.69
CA ALA A 31 -9.94 8.44 -14.10
C ALA A 31 -9.41 9.52 -15.07
N THR A 32 -10.09 10.67 -15.15
CA THR A 32 -9.74 11.78 -16.06
C THR A 32 -8.56 12.63 -15.56
N ASN A 33 -8.36 12.65 -14.24
CA ASN A 33 -7.24 13.32 -13.57
C ASN A 33 -6.56 12.38 -12.58
N PRO A 34 -5.92 11.29 -13.05
CA PRO A 34 -5.20 10.39 -12.15
C PRO A 34 -3.95 11.07 -11.58
N PRO A 35 -3.46 10.61 -10.41
CA PRO A 35 -2.15 11.00 -9.91
C PRO A 35 -1.06 10.77 -10.97
N PHE A 36 -0.17 11.74 -11.12
CA PHE A 36 0.95 11.70 -12.07
C PHE A 36 0.54 11.52 -13.55
N LYS A 37 -0.63 12.06 -13.95
CA LYS A 37 -1.11 12.05 -15.35
C LYS A 37 -0.03 12.54 -16.32
N GLY A 38 0.31 11.73 -17.32
CA GLY A 38 1.28 12.02 -18.37
C GLY A 38 2.75 11.93 -17.92
N VAL A 39 3.01 11.53 -16.68
CA VAL A 39 4.36 11.46 -16.11
C VAL A 39 4.76 9.99 -15.95
N LYS A 40 5.98 9.65 -16.36
CA LYS A 40 6.54 8.30 -16.15
C LYS A 40 6.78 8.06 -14.65
N CYS A 41 6.25 6.96 -14.15
CA CYS A 41 6.45 6.49 -12.78
C CYS A 41 7.26 5.20 -12.79
N TYR A 42 8.15 5.06 -11.82
CA TYR A 42 8.84 3.81 -11.50
C TYR A 42 8.24 3.20 -10.23
N GLY A 43 8.38 1.89 -10.05
CA GLY A 43 7.86 1.22 -8.85
C GLY A 43 7.67 -0.28 -9.04
N GLY A 44 6.67 -0.84 -8.35
CA GLY A 44 6.41 -2.29 -8.34
C GLY A 44 5.28 -2.71 -9.26
N ASP A 45 5.52 -3.80 -10.00
CA ASP A 45 4.52 -4.53 -10.79
C ASP A 45 3.92 -5.69 -9.98
N LEU A 46 2.63 -5.60 -9.65
CA LEU A 46 1.91 -6.59 -8.86
C LEU A 46 0.87 -7.36 -9.70
N ARG A 47 0.89 -7.23 -11.03
CA ARG A 47 -0.07 -7.92 -11.91
C ARG A 47 -0.01 -9.44 -11.78
N ASN A 48 1.17 -9.97 -11.46
CA ASN A 48 1.41 -11.39 -11.24
C ASN A 48 1.32 -11.79 -9.74
N ALA A 49 0.78 -10.95 -8.86
CA ALA A 49 0.77 -11.23 -7.42
C ALA A 49 0.00 -12.53 -7.06
N ILE A 50 -1.05 -12.87 -7.81
CA ILE A 50 -1.79 -14.13 -7.61
C ILE A 50 -0.95 -15.32 -8.05
N SER A 51 -0.41 -15.31 -9.28
CA SER A 51 0.39 -16.41 -9.82
C SER A 51 1.70 -16.61 -9.04
N ASN A 52 2.26 -15.54 -8.48
CA ASN A 52 3.44 -15.57 -7.61
C ASN A 52 3.12 -15.98 -6.16
N GLY A 53 1.85 -16.23 -5.81
CA GLY A 53 1.45 -16.63 -4.45
C GLY A 53 1.59 -15.52 -3.39
N LEU A 54 1.67 -14.26 -3.80
CA LEU A 54 1.72 -13.11 -2.89
C LEU A 54 0.34 -12.77 -2.31
N VAL A 55 -0.73 -13.09 -3.06
CA VAL A 55 -2.13 -12.94 -2.66
C VAL A 55 -2.98 -14.11 -3.17
N PRO A 56 -4.10 -14.46 -2.50
CA PRO A 56 -4.58 -13.92 -1.23
C PRO A 56 -3.69 -14.34 -0.06
N SER A 57 -3.57 -13.46 0.93
CA SER A 57 -2.84 -13.70 2.17
C SER A 57 -3.72 -13.31 3.35
N PRO A 58 -3.69 -14.03 4.49
CA PRO A 58 -4.50 -13.69 5.67
C PRO A 58 -3.99 -12.44 6.41
N MET A 59 -3.00 -11.73 5.85
CA MET A 59 -2.40 -10.54 6.42
C MET A 59 -2.20 -9.45 5.37
N ILE A 60 -2.12 -8.21 5.84
CA ILE A 60 -1.75 -7.06 4.99
C ILE A 60 -0.25 -7.14 4.68
N ASN A 61 0.09 -7.02 3.40
CA ASN A 61 1.48 -6.94 2.96
C ASN A 61 2.00 -5.50 3.08
N LEU A 62 2.70 -5.22 4.19
CA LEU A 62 3.32 -3.91 4.45
C LEU A 62 4.66 -3.71 3.73
N GLU A 63 5.24 -4.74 3.12
CA GLU A 63 6.55 -4.63 2.46
C GLU A 63 6.50 -3.63 1.31
N TRP A 64 5.35 -3.52 0.62
CA TRP A 64 5.21 -2.58 -0.50
C TRP A 64 5.30 -1.12 -0.05
N ILE A 65 4.62 -0.76 1.05
CA ILE A 65 4.63 0.63 1.54
C ILE A 65 5.94 0.96 2.26
N ILE A 66 6.50 0.02 3.01
CA ILE A 66 7.81 0.19 3.67
C ILE A 66 8.91 0.31 2.61
N GLY A 67 8.92 -0.57 1.60
CA GLY A 67 9.87 -0.52 0.49
C GLY A 67 9.76 0.78 -0.29
N ALA A 68 8.54 1.19 -0.65
CA ALA A 68 8.33 2.48 -1.32
C ALA A 68 8.76 3.67 -0.45
N TYR A 69 8.46 3.66 0.85
CA TYR A 69 8.91 4.70 1.78
C TYR A 69 10.43 4.78 1.82
N ASN A 70 11.12 3.64 1.91
CA ASN A 70 12.58 3.55 1.97
C ASN A 70 13.25 4.01 0.67
N ASP A 71 12.66 3.70 -0.49
CA ASP A 71 13.18 4.10 -1.80
C ASP A 71 12.85 5.56 -2.15
N TYR A 72 11.82 6.16 -1.55
CA TYR A 72 11.40 7.54 -1.88
C TYR A 72 12.39 8.58 -1.32
N PRO A 73 12.87 9.56 -2.12
CA PRO A 73 13.95 10.45 -1.70
C PRO A 73 13.55 11.44 -0.60
N ASP A 74 12.33 11.96 -0.62
CA ASP A 74 11.85 12.97 0.34
C ASP A 74 10.86 12.35 1.34
N LYS A 75 11.39 11.84 2.47
CA LYS A 75 10.58 11.16 3.51
C LYS A 75 9.45 12.05 4.05
N GLY A 76 9.68 13.36 4.15
CA GLY A 76 8.70 14.32 4.67
C GLY A 76 7.49 14.53 3.76
N LYS A 77 7.58 14.10 2.49
CA LYS A 77 6.47 14.18 1.52
C LYS A 77 5.84 12.83 1.20
N PHE A 78 6.38 11.73 1.71
CA PHE A 78 5.87 10.39 1.37
C PHE A 78 4.44 10.18 1.87
N PHE A 79 4.19 10.52 3.13
CA PHE A 79 2.86 10.41 3.73
C PHE A 79 2.09 11.71 3.59
N THR A 80 0.90 11.63 2.98
CA THR A 80 -0.07 12.74 3.01
C THR A 80 -0.83 12.74 4.33
N ARG A 81 -1.40 13.88 4.73
CA ARG A 81 -2.26 13.96 5.93
C ARG A 81 -3.44 12.98 5.93
N TYR A 82 -3.90 12.58 4.74
CA TYR A 82 -5.02 11.65 4.59
C TYR A 82 -4.62 10.19 4.85
N PHE A 83 -3.32 9.88 4.90
CA PHE A 83 -2.83 8.53 5.21
C PHE A 83 -3.30 8.07 6.59
N ASP A 84 -3.18 8.92 7.61
CA ASP A 84 -3.58 8.59 8.98
C ASP A 84 -5.10 8.33 9.06
N THR A 85 -5.91 9.01 8.24
CA THR A 85 -7.35 8.71 8.13
C THR A 85 -7.62 7.31 7.59
N LEU A 86 -6.89 6.89 6.54
CA LEU A 86 -7.02 5.55 5.95
C LEU A 86 -6.50 4.46 6.89
N ALA A 87 -5.43 4.76 7.64
CA ALA A 87 -4.80 3.83 8.56
C ALA A 87 -5.51 3.72 9.92
N GLY A 88 -6.52 4.57 10.19
CA GLY A 88 -7.24 4.59 11.47
C GLY A 88 -6.46 5.29 12.61
N GLY A 89 -5.50 6.14 12.28
CA GLY A 89 -4.66 6.89 13.22
C GLY A 89 -3.22 7.06 12.73
N PRO A 90 -2.38 7.79 13.48
CA PRO A 90 -0.99 8.07 13.09
C PRO A 90 -0.04 6.89 13.31
N THR A 91 -0.45 5.87 14.08
CA THR A 91 0.43 4.80 14.56
C THR A 91 1.20 4.11 13.44
N LEU A 92 0.52 3.68 12.36
CA LEU A 92 1.20 2.98 11.26
C LEU A 92 2.26 3.87 10.58
N ARG A 93 1.94 5.14 10.35
CA ARG A 93 2.88 6.11 9.75
C ARG A 93 4.12 6.25 10.62
N GLU A 94 3.92 6.52 11.92
CA GLU A 94 5.01 6.69 12.87
C GLU A 94 5.87 5.44 13.01
N GLN A 95 5.28 4.24 12.93
CA GLN A 95 6.04 2.98 12.99
C GLN A 95 6.92 2.80 11.75
N ILE A 96 6.42 3.11 10.56
CA ILE A 96 7.20 3.07 9.31
C ILE A 96 8.32 4.13 9.37
N GLU A 97 8.02 5.35 9.82
CA GLU A 97 9.01 6.42 9.99
C GLU A 97 10.11 6.05 11.00
N LYS A 98 9.77 5.29 12.05
CA LYS A 98 10.72 4.75 13.03
C LYS A 98 11.54 3.55 12.50
N GLY A 99 11.27 3.10 11.27
CA GLY A 99 11.99 2.00 10.64
C GLY A 99 11.60 0.61 11.16
N MET A 100 10.41 0.46 11.74
CA MET A 100 9.93 -0.85 12.16
C MET A 100 9.69 -1.76 10.95
N SER A 101 10.01 -3.05 11.11
CA SER A 101 9.71 -4.07 10.12
C SER A 101 8.21 -4.36 10.04
N ALA A 102 7.77 -4.91 8.90
CA ALA A 102 6.39 -5.33 8.73
C ALA A 102 5.94 -6.35 9.79
N ARG A 103 6.85 -7.21 10.28
CA ARG A 103 6.58 -8.18 11.35
C ARG A 103 6.28 -7.46 12.66
N GLU A 104 7.14 -6.53 13.09
CA GLU A 104 6.96 -5.79 14.33
C GLU A 104 5.69 -4.95 14.32
N ILE A 105 5.35 -4.35 13.18
CA ILE A 105 4.09 -3.61 13.01
C ILE A 105 2.89 -4.55 13.17
N ARG A 106 2.89 -5.71 12.50
CA ARG A 106 1.80 -6.69 12.63
C ARG A 106 1.70 -7.28 14.05
N GLU A 107 2.82 -7.44 14.74
CA GLU A 107 2.86 -7.86 16.14
C GLU A 107 2.18 -6.83 17.04
N SER A 108 2.39 -5.54 16.79
CA SER A 108 1.71 -4.47 17.54
C SER A 108 0.17 -4.49 17.40
N TRP A 109 -0.36 -5.09 16.34
CA TRP A 109 -1.81 -5.18 16.09
C TRP A 109 -2.47 -6.38 16.76
N GLN A 110 -1.70 -7.36 17.25
CA GLN A 110 -2.26 -8.63 17.76
C GLN A 110 -3.22 -8.43 18.92
N LEU A 111 -2.95 -7.45 19.81
CA LEU A 111 -3.84 -7.14 20.92
C LEU A 111 -5.22 -6.69 20.41
N GLY A 112 -5.28 -5.70 19.50
CA GLY A 112 -6.54 -5.22 18.95
C GLY A 112 -7.28 -6.27 18.11
N LEU A 113 -6.54 -7.15 17.42
CA LEU A 113 -7.12 -8.29 16.71
C LEU A 113 -7.73 -9.32 17.68
N ALA A 114 -7.06 -9.61 18.79
CA ALA A 114 -7.55 -10.51 19.83
C ALA A 114 -8.79 -9.95 20.54
N GLU A 115 -8.85 -8.63 20.76
CA GLU A 115 -10.02 -7.94 21.31
C GLU A 115 -11.20 -7.92 20.32
N PHE A 116 -10.94 -7.74 19.02
CA PHE A 116 -11.98 -7.70 17.99
C PHE A 116 -12.55 -9.09 17.65
N ALA A 117 -11.75 -10.15 17.76
CA ALA A 117 -12.15 -11.51 17.44
C ALA A 117 -13.46 -11.98 18.13
N PRO A 118 -13.63 -11.87 19.46
CA PRO A 118 -14.90 -12.23 20.13
C PRO A 118 -16.04 -11.24 19.82
N ILE A 119 -15.72 -9.98 19.51
CA ILE A 119 -16.72 -8.99 19.13
C ILE A 119 -17.40 -9.40 17.82
N ARG A 120 -16.61 -9.76 16.80
CA ARG A 120 -17.12 -10.14 15.47
C ARG A 120 -17.86 -11.47 15.47
N GLU A 121 -17.48 -12.40 16.36
CA GLU A 121 -18.07 -13.76 16.42
C GLU A 121 -19.59 -13.74 16.59
N ARG A 122 -20.11 -12.77 17.36
CA ARG A 122 -21.55 -12.56 17.58
C ARG A 122 -22.35 -12.24 16.32
N TYR A 123 -21.68 -11.88 15.23
CA TYR A 123 -22.28 -11.37 13.99
C TYR A 123 -21.89 -12.17 12.75
N LEU A 124 -21.14 -13.27 12.90
CA LEU A 124 -20.74 -14.10 11.76
C LEU A 124 -21.94 -14.89 11.22
N LEU A 125 -22.18 -14.78 9.90
CA LEU A 125 -23.20 -15.53 9.18
C LEU A 125 -22.64 -16.74 8.43
N TYR A 126 -21.31 -16.84 8.35
CA TYR A 126 -20.58 -17.89 7.66
C TYR A 126 -19.49 -18.44 8.58
N ARG A 127 -19.14 -19.70 8.37
CA ARG A 127 -18.03 -20.36 9.05
C ARG A 127 -16.71 -20.04 8.36
#